data_AF-A0A0J9Y9U8-F1
#
_entry.id   AF-A0A0J9Y9U8-F1
#
_cell.length_a   1.000
_cell.length_b   1.000
_cell.length_c   1.000
_cell.angle_alpha   90.00
_cell.angle_beta   90.00
_cell.angle_gamma   90.00
#
_symmetry.space_group_name_H-M   'P 1'
#
loop_
_entity.id
_entity.type
_entity.pdbx_description
1 polymer ?
#
loop_
_entity_poly.entity_id
_entity_poly.type
_entity_poly.pdbx_seq_one_letter_code
_entity_poly.pdbx_strand_id
1 'polypeptide(L)'
;MNLVTVFFIITITTVAIQNAACGLYQNSLYGLVAVFPPQYTNAILLGSNICGTFVSVVNIITIVATNDIKTAAFFYFFISFLAVLTCFGSLFILVKLDFYQYYIQKAIEKMGKRNLDGILVEFKQNNSNINKTGLKSNNCEIRMQCFNIWFIFVVTIALFPAVMADVKVYSENGIYSFVIPEKLFTPVTTYFFFNLFAFFGSFLANFVHWPQPKWLVVPVIIQVAFIPLMLICNFRSAHRTWKILIYNTWVYIALAISMSLCSGYFSALALMYAPKQVEASKSTIAGMIAAFFLMFGVICGTLLTFVILWFIDSVGPLQPTKL
;
A
#
# COMPACT_ATOMS: atom_id res chain seq x y z
N MET A 1 9.74 -4.38 37.54
CA MET A 1 9.26 -4.78 36.20
C MET A 1 10.36 -5.61 35.54
N ASN A 2 10.07 -6.78 34.96
CA ASN A 2 11.10 -7.62 34.33
C ASN A 2 11.73 -6.86 33.14
N LEU A 3 13.04 -7.00 32.92
CA LEU A 3 13.78 -6.36 31.82
C LEU A 3 13.12 -6.62 30.46
N VAL A 4 12.58 -7.83 30.26
CA VAL A 4 11.83 -8.20 29.04
C VAL A 4 10.57 -7.34 28.88
N THR A 5 9.81 -7.13 29.96
CA THR A 5 8.62 -6.29 29.96
C THR A 5 8.98 -4.82 29.73
N VAL A 6 10.06 -4.33 30.33
CA VAL A 6 10.57 -2.96 30.09
C VAL A 6 10.91 -2.79 28.61
N PHE A 7 11.70 -3.70 28.05
CA PHE A 7 12.07 -3.68 26.64
C PHE A 7 10.84 -3.71 25.72
N PHE A 8 9.89 -4.63 25.98
CA PHE A 8 8.65 -4.74 25.22
C PHE A 8 7.83 -3.44 25.23
N ILE A 9 7.62 -2.82 26.39
CA ILE A 9 6.86 -1.57 26.51
C ILE A 9 7.57 -0.45 25.75
N ILE A 10 8.89 -0.33 25.88
CA ILE A 10 9.68 0.68 25.15
C ILE A 10 9.52 0.47 23.64
N THR A 11 9.70 -0.75 23.14
CA THR A 11 9.59 -1.06 21.70
C THR A 11 8.20 -0.79 21.14
N ILE A 12 7.13 -1.23 21.81
CA ILE A 12 5.77 -0.98 21.32
C ILE A 12 5.44 0.52 21.34
N THR A 13 5.88 1.24 22.38
CA THR A 13 5.66 2.69 22.47
C THR A 13 6.40 3.45 21.37
N THR A 14 7.67 3.12 21.10
CA THR A 14 8.43 3.77 20.02
C THR A 14 7.86 3.45 18.65
N VAL A 15 7.45 2.21 18.40
CA VAL A 15 6.77 1.81 17.15
C VAL A 15 5.45 2.56 16.98
N ALA A 16 4.67 2.76 18.04
CA ALA A 16 3.42 3.54 17.97
C ALA A 16 3.68 5.00 17.61
N ILE A 17 4.65 5.65 18.26
CA ILE A 17 5.05 7.03 17.95
C ILE A 17 5.56 7.15 16.51
N GLN A 18 6.38 6.20 16.07
CA GLN A 18 6.92 6.19 14.71
C GLN A 18 5.82 6.02 13.66
N ASN A 19 4.84 5.14 13.87
CA ASN A 19 3.71 4.99 12.94
C ASN A 19 2.82 6.23 12.90
N ALA A 20 2.59 6.90 14.04
CA ALA A 20 1.87 8.17 14.08
C ALA A 20 2.59 9.26 13.28
N ALA A 21 3.90 9.40 13.47
CA ALA A 21 4.73 10.34 12.72
C ALA A 21 4.77 10.01 11.21
N CYS A 22 4.93 8.74 10.85
CA CYS A 22 4.90 8.29 9.46
C CYS A 22 3.54 8.56 8.80
N GLY A 23 2.43 8.35 9.51
CA GLY A 23 1.09 8.65 9.00
C GLY A 23 0.90 10.14 8.70
N LEU A 24 1.33 11.01 9.62
CA LEU A 24 1.30 12.47 9.42
C LEU A 24 2.20 12.91 8.26
N TYR A 25 3.40 12.34 8.18
CA TYR A 25 4.35 12.63 7.11
C TYR A 25 3.79 12.20 5.74
N GLN A 26 3.29 10.96 5.64
CA GLN A 26 2.74 10.42 4.40
C GLN A 26 1.52 11.21 3.95
N ASN A 27 0.61 11.55 4.85
CA ASN A 27 -0.58 12.35 4.54
C ASN A 27 -0.20 13.75 4.01
N SER A 28 0.73 14.43 4.69
CA SER A 28 1.22 15.75 4.26
C SER A 28 1.93 15.67 2.90
N LEU A 29 2.71 14.62 2.67
CA LEU A 29 3.44 14.41 1.43
C LEU A 29 2.49 14.16 0.26
N TYR A 30 1.45 13.33 0.43
CA TYR A 30 0.41 13.14 -0.59
C TYR A 30 -0.39 14.41 -0.89
N GLY A 31 -0.64 15.26 0.12
CA GLY A 31 -1.22 16.58 -0.08
C GLY A 31 -0.31 17.53 -0.86
N LEU A 32 1.00 17.50 -0.59
CA LEU A 32 2.00 18.28 -1.30
C LEU A 32 2.10 17.86 -2.77
N VAL A 33 2.31 16.57 -3.05
CA VAL A 33 2.53 16.08 -4.43
C VAL A 33 1.26 16.16 -5.29
N ALA A 34 0.08 16.32 -4.69
CA ALA A 34 -1.18 16.42 -5.41
C ALA A 34 -1.29 17.67 -6.31
N VAL A 35 -0.50 18.72 -6.05
CA VAL A 35 -0.46 19.91 -6.91
C VAL A 35 0.42 19.73 -8.16
N PHE A 36 1.26 18.69 -8.15
CA PHE A 36 2.20 18.36 -9.22
C PHE A 36 1.54 17.45 -10.27
N PRO A 37 2.21 17.21 -11.41
CA PRO A 37 1.78 16.17 -12.34
C PRO A 37 1.62 14.81 -11.62
N PRO A 38 0.68 13.96 -12.04
CA PRO A 38 0.29 12.78 -11.28
C PRO A 38 1.43 11.75 -11.13
N GLN A 39 2.42 11.77 -12.03
CA GLN A 39 3.60 10.91 -11.93
C GLN A 39 4.34 11.12 -10.60
N TYR A 40 4.28 12.34 -10.03
CA TYR A 40 4.88 12.63 -8.73
C TYR A 40 4.07 12.06 -7.56
N THR A 41 2.74 11.90 -7.70
CA THR A 41 1.93 11.15 -6.74
C THR A 41 2.29 9.67 -6.76
N ASN A 42 2.46 9.09 -7.95
CA ASN A 42 2.93 7.71 -8.09
C ASN A 42 4.37 7.53 -7.60
N ALA A 43 5.24 8.54 -7.74
CA ALA A 43 6.62 8.47 -7.28
C ALA A 43 6.73 8.15 -5.77
N ILE A 44 5.78 8.61 -4.95
CA ILE A 44 5.71 8.23 -3.52
C ILE A 44 5.48 6.73 -3.37
N LEU A 45 4.46 6.19 -4.04
CA LEU A 45 4.12 4.76 -3.98
C LEU A 45 5.25 3.89 -4.57
N LEU A 46 5.80 4.30 -5.71
CA LEU A 46 6.92 3.65 -6.35
C LEU A 46 8.13 3.60 -5.41
N GLY A 47 8.44 4.72 -4.74
CA GLY A 47 9.51 4.78 -3.73
C GLY A 47 9.27 3.82 -2.56
N SER A 48 8.02 3.70 -2.10
CA SER A 48 7.64 2.72 -1.07
C SER A 48 7.91 1.27 -1.51
N ASN A 49 7.56 0.93 -2.75
CA ASN A 49 7.78 -0.43 -3.28
C ASN A 49 9.27 -0.72 -3.55
N ILE A 50 10.04 0.27 -4.00
CA ILE A 50 11.51 0.16 -4.12
C ILE A 50 12.13 -0.08 -2.75
N CYS A 51 11.73 0.70 -1.74
CA CYS A 51 12.18 0.51 -0.35
C CYS A 51 11.84 -0.89 0.16
N GLY A 52 10.62 -1.36 -0.05
CA GLY A 52 10.21 -2.72 0.33
C GLY A 52 11.01 -3.81 -0.38
N THR A 53 11.35 -3.60 -1.66
CA THR A 53 12.20 -4.53 -2.42
C THR A 53 13.61 -4.56 -1.84
N PHE A 54 14.18 -3.39 -1.57
CA PHE A 54 15.49 -3.26 -0.94
C PHE A 54 15.53 -3.93 0.44
N VAL A 55 14.54 -3.68 1.30
CA VAL A 55 14.44 -4.33 2.63
C VAL A 55 14.30 -5.84 2.51
N SER A 56 13.54 -6.34 1.52
CA SER A 56 13.40 -7.79 1.29
C SER A 56 14.70 -8.44 0.83
N VAL A 57 15.50 -7.75 0.00
CA VAL A 57 16.84 -8.21 -0.40
C VAL A 57 17.78 -8.22 0.80
N VAL A 58 17.79 -7.17 1.61
CA VAL A 58 18.59 -7.13 2.86
C VAL A 58 18.18 -8.26 3.80
N ASN A 59 16.88 -8.59 3.88
CA ASN A 59 16.37 -9.75 4.64
C ASN A 59 16.96 -11.06 4.16
N ILE A 60 16.92 -11.32 2.86
CA ILE A 60 17.49 -12.54 2.27
C ILE A 60 19.00 -12.60 2.52
N ILE A 61 19.73 -11.51 2.28
CA ILE A 61 21.18 -11.44 2.52
C ILE A 61 21.50 -11.70 4.00
N THR A 62 20.73 -11.11 4.91
CA THR A 62 20.94 -11.27 6.36
C THR A 62 20.77 -12.73 6.78
N ILE A 63 19.71 -13.40 6.32
CA ILE A 63 19.43 -14.81 6.64
C ILE A 63 20.58 -15.72 6.17
N VAL A 64 21.23 -15.36 5.06
CA VAL A 64 22.35 -16.13 4.50
C VAL A 64 23.70 -15.77 5.14
N ALA A 65 23.92 -14.50 5.48
CA ALA A 65 25.23 -13.99 5.90
C ALA A 65 25.50 -14.14 7.40
N THR A 66 24.47 -14.08 8.26
CA THR A 66 24.67 -13.92 9.71
C THR A 66 23.74 -14.83 10.50
N ASN A 67 24.30 -15.65 11.39
CA ASN A 67 23.54 -16.44 12.36
C ASN A 67 23.22 -15.67 13.66
N ASP A 68 23.90 -14.54 13.90
CA ASP A 68 23.65 -13.65 15.04
C ASP A 68 22.61 -12.56 14.72
N ILE A 69 21.46 -12.66 15.37
CA ILE A 69 20.32 -11.75 15.23
C ILE A 69 20.68 -10.32 15.67
N LYS A 70 21.58 -10.16 16.65
CA LYS A 70 21.94 -8.82 17.18
C LYS A 70 22.73 -8.01 16.17
N THR A 71 23.75 -8.63 15.57
CA THR A 71 24.56 -8.00 14.52
C THR A 71 23.71 -7.65 13.30
N ALA A 72 22.80 -8.55 12.89
CA ALA A 72 21.82 -8.27 11.85
C ALA A 72 20.97 -7.03 12.17
N ALA A 73 20.35 -6.99 13.35
CA ALA A 73 19.51 -5.89 13.79
C ALA A 73 20.26 -4.54 13.79
N PHE A 74 21.51 -4.53 14.24
CA PHE A 74 22.35 -3.33 14.22
C PHE A 74 22.49 -2.76 12.80
N PHE A 75 22.77 -3.60 11.80
CA PHE A 75 22.89 -3.15 10.41
C PHE A 75 21.56 -2.62 9.84
N TYR A 76 20.41 -3.23 10.19
CA TYR A 76 19.11 -2.69 9.78
C TYR A 76 18.86 -1.28 10.32
N PHE A 77 19.12 -1.06 11.62
CA PHE A 77 18.94 0.25 12.23
C PHE A 77 19.92 1.28 11.67
N PHE A 78 21.17 0.88 11.42
CA PHE A 78 22.19 1.75 10.85
C PHE A 78 21.85 2.21 9.43
N ILE A 79 21.45 1.29 8.55
CA ILE A 79 21.02 1.63 7.18
C ILE A 79 19.77 2.51 7.21
N SER A 80 18.81 2.21 8.09
CA SER A 80 17.60 3.02 8.25
C SER A 80 17.92 4.44 8.72
N PHE A 81 18.87 4.59 9.65
CA PHE A 81 19.32 5.89 10.12
C PHE A 81 19.95 6.74 8.99
N LEU A 82 20.83 6.14 8.18
CA LEU A 82 21.41 6.82 7.02
C LEU A 82 20.33 7.24 6.01
N ALA A 83 19.35 6.37 5.73
CA ALA A 83 18.25 6.68 4.83
C ALA A 83 17.41 7.86 5.31
N VAL A 84 17.13 7.96 6.62
CA VAL A 84 16.41 9.09 7.21
C VAL A 84 17.21 10.39 7.09
N LEU A 85 18.53 10.35 7.33
CA LEU A 85 19.40 11.53 7.14
C LEU A 85 19.41 12.00 5.68
N THR A 86 19.51 11.07 4.73
CA THR A 86 19.43 11.39 3.30
C THR A 86 18.06 11.99 2.93
N CYS A 87 16.96 11.42 3.45
CA CYS A 87 15.62 11.96 3.25
C CYS A 87 15.50 13.39 3.79
N PHE A 88 15.98 13.65 5.01
CA PHE A 88 15.99 14.97 5.60
C PHE A 88 16.77 15.99 4.77
N GLY A 89 17.97 15.62 4.31
CA GLY A 89 18.76 16.45 3.39
C GLY A 89 18.05 16.75 2.06
N SER A 90 17.36 15.76 1.50
CA SER A 90 16.62 15.91 0.24
C SER A 90 15.47 16.92 0.32
N LEU A 91 14.82 17.07 1.48
CA LEU A 91 13.76 18.06 1.67
C LEU A 91 14.28 19.50 1.59
N PHE A 92 15.48 19.78 2.12
CA PHE A 92 16.10 21.11 1.98
C PHE A 92 16.44 21.45 0.53
N ILE A 93 16.85 20.45 -0.25
CA ILE A 93 17.12 20.60 -1.67
C ILE A 93 15.82 20.84 -2.44
N LEU A 94 14.77 20.06 -2.14
CA LEU A 94 13.48 20.13 -2.81
C LEU A 94 12.88 21.54 -2.80
N VAL A 95 12.89 22.22 -1.65
CA VAL A 95 12.32 23.58 -1.51
C VAL A 95 13.10 24.64 -2.31
N LYS A 96 14.36 24.37 -2.64
CA LYS A 96 15.22 25.26 -3.43
C LYS A 96 15.10 25.05 -4.95
N LEU A 97 14.41 24.01 -5.42
CA LEU A 97 14.28 23.75 -6.85
C LEU A 97 13.28 24.72 -7.50
N ASP A 98 13.66 25.33 -8.62
CA ASP A 98 12.79 26.23 -9.40
C ASP A 98 11.49 25.54 -9.82
N PHE A 99 11.58 24.25 -10.17
CA PHE A 99 10.41 23.42 -10.50
C PHE A 99 9.42 23.33 -9.34
N TYR A 100 9.92 23.13 -8.12
CA TYR A 100 9.08 23.07 -6.92
C TYR A 100 8.39 24.43 -6.69
N GLN A 101 9.15 25.53 -6.75
CA GLN A 101 8.62 26.88 -6.56
C GLN A 101 7.56 27.23 -7.60
N TYR A 102 7.78 26.88 -8.87
CA TYR A 102 6.82 27.12 -9.95
C TYR A 102 5.44 26.49 -9.68
N TYR A 103 5.39 25.20 -9.34
CA TYR A 103 4.11 24.51 -9.10
C TYR A 103 3.40 25.00 -7.84
N ILE A 104 4.15 25.29 -6.77
CA ILE A 104 3.60 25.83 -5.53
C ILE A 104 3.05 27.24 -5.74
N GLN A 105 3.80 28.13 -6.39
CA GLN A 105 3.32 29.48 -6.68
C GLN A 105 2.07 29.46 -7.56
N LYS A 106 2.06 28.62 -8.61
CA LYS A 106 0.89 28.44 -9.48
C LYS A 106 -0.32 27.90 -8.73
N ALA A 107 -0.12 27.03 -7.74
CA ALA A 107 -1.20 26.54 -6.88
C ALA A 107 -1.76 27.68 -6.00
N ILE A 108 -0.88 28.49 -5.39
CA ILE A 108 -1.26 29.66 -4.57
C ILE A 108 -2.03 30.69 -5.40
N GLU A 109 -1.56 31.04 -6.59
CA GLU A 109 -2.22 32.01 -7.48
C GLU A 109 -3.63 31.56 -7.88
N LYS A 110 -3.80 30.26 -8.18
CA LYS A 110 -5.12 29.68 -8.48
C LYS A 110 -6.07 29.73 -7.28
N MET A 111 -5.57 29.49 -6.07
CA MET A 111 -6.38 29.62 -4.86
C MET A 111 -6.78 31.08 -4.60
N GLY A 112 -5.84 32.02 -4.74
CA GLY A 112 -6.08 33.45 -4.55
C GLY A 112 -7.12 34.02 -5.53
N LYS A 113 -6.99 33.72 -6.83
CA LYS A 113 -7.97 34.14 -7.85
C LYS A 113 -9.38 33.63 -7.57
N ARG A 114 -9.52 32.38 -7.14
CA ARG A 114 -10.84 31.79 -6.84
C ARG A 114 -11.48 32.34 -5.58
N ASN A 115 -10.70 32.63 -4.54
CA ASN A 115 -11.23 33.33 -3.36
C ASN A 115 -11.80 34.69 -3.76
N LEU A 116 -11.11 35.41 -4.65
CA LEU A 116 -11.57 36.67 -5.22
C LEU A 116 -12.84 36.50 -6.07
N ASP A 117 -12.87 35.51 -6.98
CA ASP A 117 -14.04 35.21 -7.81
C ASP A 117 -15.25 34.76 -6.98
N GLY A 118 -15.03 33.96 -5.92
CA GLY A 118 -16.06 33.53 -4.99
C GLY A 118 -16.68 34.71 -4.24
N ILE A 119 -15.85 35.65 -3.78
CA ILE A 119 -16.30 36.91 -3.17
C ILE A 119 -17.08 37.75 -4.19
N LEU A 120 -16.59 37.90 -5.43
CA LEU A 120 -17.29 38.64 -6.49
C LEU A 120 -18.63 38.00 -6.87
N VAL A 121 -18.73 36.67 -6.85
CA VAL A 121 -19.98 35.93 -7.06
C VAL A 121 -20.93 36.13 -5.90
N GLU A 122 -20.49 36.06 -4.64
CA GLU A 122 -21.32 36.38 -3.47
C GLU A 122 -21.84 37.84 -3.53
N PHE A 123 -20.99 38.80 -3.91
CA PHE A 123 -21.41 40.19 -4.12
C PHE A 123 -22.44 40.35 -5.25
N LYS A 124 -22.31 39.59 -6.35
CA LYS A 124 -23.31 39.58 -7.45
C LYS A 124 -24.61 38.89 -7.06
N GLN A 125 -24.53 37.83 -6.27
CA GLN A 125 -25.66 37.01 -5.87
C GLN A 125 -26.52 37.67 -4.79
N ASN A 126 -25.93 38.56 -3.98
CA ASN A 126 -26.68 39.42 -3.05
C ASN A 126 -27.61 40.43 -3.78
N ASN A 127 -27.44 40.62 -5.10
CA ASN A 127 -28.26 41.50 -5.93
C ASN A 127 -29.20 40.76 -6.91
N SER A 128 -29.15 39.43 -6.98
CA SER A 128 -30.05 38.67 -7.85
C SER A 128 -30.34 37.29 -7.28
N ASN A 129 -31.58 37.10 -6.84
CA ASN A 129 -32.15 35.77 -6.72
C ASN A 129 -32.14 35.09 -8.10
N ILE A 130 -31.91 33.77 -8.10
CA ILE A 130 -32.08 32.80 -9.21
C ILE A 130 -30.81 32.50 -10.03
N ASN A 131 -30.07 31.45 -9.66
CA ASN A 131 -30.02 30.18 -10.40
C ASN A 131 -28.95 29.22 -9.84
N LYS A 132 -29.41 28.15 -9.18
CA LYS A 132 -28.60 26.98 -8.83
C LYS A 132 -28.39 26.10 -10.06
N THR A 133 -27.40 26.41 -10.90
CA THR A 133 -26.95 25.48 -11.94
C THR A 133 -25.44 25.53 -12.07
N GLY A 134 -24.76 24.41 -11.79
CA GLY A 134 -23.38 24.22 -12.25
C GLY A 134 -22.40 23.45 -11.36
N LEU A 135 -22.79 22.87 -10.21
CA LEU A 135 -21.79 22.26 -9.30
C LEU A 135 -22.21 20.89 -8.75
N LYS A 136 -22.60 19.94 -9.61
CA LYS A 136 -23.00 18.59 -9.16
C LYS A 136 -22.21 17.42 -9.74
N SER A 137 -21.15 17.66 -10.54
CA SER A 137 -20.46 16.56 -11.25
C SER A 137 -19.20 16.01 -10.57
N ASN A 138 -18.47 16.77 -9.75
CA ASN A 138 -17.10 16.37 -9.36
C ASN A 138 -17.01 15.52 -8.07
N ASN A 139 -18.03 15.56 -7.20
CA ASN A 139 -17.97 14.83 -5.92
C ASN A 139 -18.11 13.32 -6.06
N CYS A 140 -18.70 12.82 -7.16
CA CYS A 140 -18.89 11.39 -7.34
C CYS A 140 -17.59 10.69 -7.78
N GLU A 141 -16.78 11.36 -8.60
CA GLU A 141 -15.60 10.75 -9.22
C GLU A 141 -14.44 10.55 -8.23
N ILE A 142 -14.19 11.51 -7.31
CA ILE A 142 -13.19 11.32 -6.25
C ILE A 142 -13.59 10.19 -5.28
N ARG A 143 -14.88 10.09 -4.93
CA ARG A 143 -15.39 9.03 -4.04
C ARG A 143 -15.11 7.64 -4.61
N MET A 144 -15.23 7.50 -5.92
CA MET A 144 -14.93 6.26 -6.61
C MET A 144 -13.43 5.91 -6.53
N GLN A 145 -12.53 6.89 -6.67
CA GLN A 145 -11.09 6.63 -6.48
C GLN A 145 -10.74 6.32 -5.03
N CYS A 146 -11.37 6.99 -4.06
CA CYS A 146 -11.21 6.65 -2.64
C CYS A 146 -11.65 5.22 -2.32
N PHE A 147 -12.79 4.77 -2.89
CA PHE A 147 -13.22 3.38 -2.80
C PHE A 147 -12.20 2.44 -3.42
N ASN A 148 -11.70 2.75 -4.63
CA ASN A 148 -10.69 1.93 -5.30
C ASN A 148 -9.44 1.76 -4.43
N ILE A 149 -8.88 2.87 -3.92
CA ILE A 149 -7.71 2.87 -3.04
C ILE A 149 -7.98 1.99 -1.81
N TRP A 150 -9.06 2.28 -1.07
CA TRP A 150 -9.42 1.54 0.12
C TRP A 150 -9.54 0.03 -0.17
N PHE A 151 -10.27 -0.34 -1.21
CA PHE A 151 -10.54 -1.75 -1.52
C PHE A 151 -9.27 -2.51 -1.94
N ILE A 152 -8.40 -1.89 -2.77
CA ILE A 152 -7.11 -2.48 -3.15
C ILE A 152 -6.29 -2.79 -1.89
N PHE A 153 -6.18 -1.83 -0.96
CA PHE A 153 -5.40 -2.03 0.26
C PHE A 153 -6.06 -3.00 1.24
N VAL A 154 -7.39 -3.08 1.31
CA VAL A 154 -8.10 -4.11 2.08
C VAL A 154 -7.74 -5.50 1.58
N VAL A 155 -7.91 -5.77 0.29
CA VAL A 155 -7.62 -7.09 -0.30
C VAL A 155 -6.13 -7.41 -0.19
N THR A 156 -5.28 -6.41 -0.45
CA THR A 156 -3.82 -6.57 -0.42
C THR A 156 -3.33 -6.94 0.97
N ILE A 157 -3.73 -6.19 2.00
CA ILE A 157 -3.29 -6.41 3.38
C ILE A 157 -3.97 -7.62 4.03
N ALA A 158 -5.18 -7.97 3.59
CA ALA A 158 -5.85 -9.20 4.03
C ALA A 158 -5.04 -10.47 3.68
N LEU A 159 -4.24 -10.43 2.60
CA LEU A 159 -3.44 -11.56 2.14
C LEU A 159 -1.95 -11.39 2.43
N PHE A 160 -1.37 -10.25 2.05
CA PHE A 160 0.04 -9.95 2.28
C PHE A 160 0.24 -9.14 3.57
N PRO A 161 1.17 -9.53 4.46
CA PRO A 161 2.04 -10.70 4.37
C PRO A 161 1.44 -11.96 5.01
N ALA A 162 0.48 -11.84 5.92
CA ALA A 162 0.13 -12.90 6.87
C ALA A 162 -0.33 -14.21 6.20
N VAL A 163 -1.27 -14.16 5.26
CA VAL A 163 -1.76 -15.36 4.57
C VAL A 163 -0.67 -15.97 3.71
N MET A 164 0.03 -15.13 2.94
CA MET A 164 1.12 -15.57 2.05
C MET A 164 2.32 -16.16 2.80
N ALA A 165 2.64 -15.66 4.00
CA ALA A 165 3.77 -16.14 4.80
C ALA A 165 3.57 -17.56 5.34
N ASP A 166 2.31 -17.94 5.54
CA ASP A 166 1.88 -19.24 6.07
C ASP A 166 1.53 -20.27 4.98
N VAL A 167 1.80 -19.94 3.71
CA VAL A 167 1.77 -20.91 2.62
C VAL A 167 3.04 -21.73 2.64
N LYS A 168 2.91 -23.06 2.62
CA LYS A 168 4.06 -23.99 2.62
C LYS A 168 4.17 -24.72 1.30
N VAL A 169 5.39 -25.17 0.97
CA VAL A 169 5.60 -26.14 -0.10
C VAL A 169 4.91 -27.45 0.27
N TYR A 170 4.16 -28.03 -0.67
CA TYR A 170 3.58 -29.35 -0.46
C TYR A 170 4.67 -30.43 -0.59
N SER A 171 4.69 -31.38 0.33
CA SER A 171 5.58 -32.53 0.29
C SER A 171 4.81 -33.80 0.63
N GLU A 172 4.82 -34.78 -0.28
CA GLU A 172 4.13 -36.07 -0.10
C GLU A 172 4.81 -36.93 0.97
N ASN A 173 6.15 -36.87 1.07
CA ASN A 173 6.96 -37.72 1.96
C ASN A 173 7.56 -36.95 3.15
N GLY A 174 7.16 -35.69 3.35
CA GLY A 174 7.78 -34.79 4.34
C GLY A 174 9.19 -34.30 3.96
N ILE A 175 9.71 -34.70 2.79
CA ILE A 175 10.99 -34.25 2.25
C ILE A 175 10.80 -32.98 1.44
N TYR A 176 11.47 -31.90 1.83
CA TYR A 176 11.49 -30.65 1.09
C TYR A 176 12.21 -30.82 -0.26
N SER A 177 11.51 -30.62 -1.37
CA SER A 177 12.02 -30.86 -2.73
C SER A 177 11.71 -29.71 -3.70
N PHE A 178 11.81 -28.46 -3.22
CA PHE A 178 11.59 -27.27 -4.04
C PHE A 178 12.90 -26.53 -4.35
N VAL A 179 12.89 -25.76 -5.44
CA VAL A 179 14.08 -25.07 -5.98
C VAL A 179 14.63 -24.02 -5.01
N ILE A 180 13.74 -23.33 -4.28
CA ILE A 180 14.12 -22.34 -3.26
C ILE A 180 14.34 -23.09 -1.95
N PRO A 181 15.39 -22.86 -1.15
CA PRO A 181 15.53 -23.48 0.17
C PRO A 181 14.37 -23.13 1.11
N GLU A 182 13.97 -24.06 2.00
CA GLU A 182 12.83 -23.87 2.92
C GLU A 182 12.92 -22.57 3.73
N LYS A 183 14.09 -22.26 4.27
CA LYS A 183 14.36 -21.02 5.03
C LYS A 183 14.17 -19.74 4.21
N LEU A 184 14.31 -19.82 2.89
CA LEU A 184 14.20 -18.71 1.96
C LEU A 184 12.86 -18.67 1.23
N PHE A 185 12.02 -19.69 1.38
CA PHE A 185 10.73 -19.75 0.70
C PHE A 185 9.89 -18.51 1.00
N THR A 186 9.54 -18.28 2.27
CA THR A 186 8.75 -17.10 2.68
C THR A 186 9.46 -15.76 2.36
N PRO A 187 10.76 -15.56 2.67
CA PRO A 187 11.46 -14.35 2.28
C PRO A 187 11.42 -14.03 0.78
N VAL A 188 11.53 -15.05 -0.08
CA VAL A 188 11.54 -14.87 -1.53
C VAL A 188 10.13 -14.74 -2.09
N THR A 189 9.26 -15.72 -1.86
CA THR A 189 7.95 -15.79 -2.52
C THR A 189 6.94 -14.81 -1.95
N THR A 190 7.07 -14.46 -0.67
CA THR A 190 6.16 -13.52 -0.01
C THR A 190 6.74 -12.12 -0.01
N TYR A 191 7.87 -11.87 0.65
CA TYR A 191 8.36 -10.49 0.79
C TYR A 191 9.00 -9.94 -0.48
N PHE A 192 9.97 -10.65 -1.06
CA PHE A 192 10.70 -10.15 -2.23
C PHE A 192 9.82 -10.06 -3.47
N PHE A 193 9.12 -11.14 -3.83
CA PHE A 193 8.23 -11.12 -5.00
C PHE A 193 7.14 -10.07 -4.85
N PHE A 194 6.48 -9.98 -3.67
CA PHE A 194 5.43 -9.00 -3.51
C PHE A 194 5.93 -7.58 -3.76
N ASN A 195 7.04 -7.19 -3.12
CA ASN A 195 7.57 -5.85 -3.26
C ASN A 195 8.12 -5.56 -4.67
N LEU A 196 8.82 -6.53 -5.28
CA LEU A 196 9.41 -6.39 -6.61
C LEU A 196 8.33 -6.22 -7.69
N PHE A 197 7.29 -7.05 -7.64
CA PHE A 197 6.22 -7.03 -8.61
C PHE A 197 5.24 -5.87 -8.37
N ALA A 198 5.02 -5.46 -7.12
CA ALA A 198 4.34 -4.19 -6.84
C ALA A 198 5.12 -2.99 -7.37
N PHE A 199 6.46 -3.01 -7.27
CA PHE A 199 7.33 -2.01 -7.90
C PHE A 199 7.14 -1.97 -9.42
N PHE A 200 7.21 -3.11 -10.11
CA PHE A 200 6.99 -3.16 -11.56
C PHE A 200 5.58 -2.70 -11.96
N GLY A 201 4.57 -3.07 -11.18
CA GLY A 201 3.19 -2.59 -11.37
C GLY A 201 3.10 -1.07 -11.28
N SER A 202 3.60 -0.47 -10.19
CA SER A 202 3.59 1.00 -10.04
C SER A 202 4.47 1.69 -11.09
N PHE A 203 5.58 1.09 -11.50
CA PHE A 203 6.44 1.62 -12.56
C PHE A 203 5.72 1.67 -13.90
N LEU A 204 5.01 0.58 -14.28
CA LEU A 204 4.24 0.50 -15.51
C LEU A 204 3.14 1.57 -15.56
N ALA A 205 2.54 1.93 -14.42
CA ALA A 205 1.52 2.97 -14.32
C ALA A 205 2.02 4.38 -14.71
N ASN A 206 3.34 4.62 -14.72
CA ASN A 206 3.88 5.89 -15.24
C ASN A 206 3.75 6.03 -16.76
N PHE A 207 3.75 4.91 -17.48
CA PHE A 207 3.72 4.89 -18.95
C PHE A 207 2.34 4.56 -19.47
N VAL A 208 1.68 3.56 -18.89
CA VAL A 208 0.38 3.05 -19.34
C VAL A 208 -0.69 3.44 -18.34
N HIS A 209 -1.63 4.29 -18.76
CA HIS A 209 -2.74 4.79 -17.94
C HIS A 209 -4.07 4.14 -18.34
N TRP A 210 -4.16 2.82 -18.24
CA TRP A 210 -5.37 2.06 -18.56
C TRP A 210 -5.68 1.10 -17.42
N PRO A 211 -6.92 1.02 -16.90
CA PRO A 211 -8.15 1.62 -17.42
C PRO A 211 -8.35 3.09 -17.02
N GLN A 212 -9.25 3.76 -17.70
CA GLN A 212 -9.65 5.13 -17.37
C GLN A 212 -10.28 5.22 -15.96
N PRO A 213 -10.27 6.40 -15.30
CA PRO A 213 -10.73 6.55 -13.91
C PRO A 213 -12.12 5.95 -13.61
N LYS A 214 -13.06 6.06 -14.56
CA LYS A 214 -14.42 5.52 -14.44
C LYS A 214 -14.49 4.00 -14.47
N TRP A 215 -13.56 3.36 -15.17
CA TRP A 215 -13.53 1.90 -15.37
C TRP A 215 -12.58 1.19 -14.40
N LEU A 216 -11.75 1.92 -13.65
CA LEU A 216 -10.80 1.36 -12.70
C LEU A 216 -11.44 0.49 -11.62
N VAL A 217 -12.70 0.76 -11.26
CA VAL A 217 -13.42 -0.04 -10.25
C VAL A 217 -13.57 -1.51 -10.62
N VAL A 218 -13.68 -1.82 -11.93
CA VAL A 218 -13.96 -3.18 -12.39
C VAL A 218 -12.80 -4.12 -12.06
N PRO A 219 -11.56 -3.88 -12.51
CA PRO A 219 -10.43 -4.72 -12.11
C PRO A 219 -10.12 -4.65 -10.62
N VAL A 220 -10.45 -3.54 -9.95
CA VAL A 220 -10.28 -3.43 -8.49
C VAL A 220 -11.19 -4.39 -7.73
N ILE A 221 -12.47 -4.46 -8.10
CA ILE A 221 -13.41 -5.42 -7.49
C ILE A 221 -12.98 -6.86 -7.78
N ILE A 222 -12.51 -7.13 -9.01
CA ILE A 222 -12.03 -8.46 -9.40
C ILE A 222 -10.88 -8.95 -8.50
N GLN A 223 -10.06 -8.06 -7.93
CA GLN A 223 -8.98 -8.46 -7.00
C GLN A 223 -9.49 -9.25 -5.79
N VAL A 224 -10.76 -9.09 -5.39
CA VAL A 224 -11.34 -9.90 -4.31
C VAL A 224 -11.23 -11.40 -4.58
N ALA A 225 -11.18 -11.82 -5.85
CA ALA A 225 -11.00 -13.21 -6.25
C ALA A 225 -9.64 -13.79 -5.77
N PHE A 226 -8.62 -12.96 -5.52
CA PHE A 226 -7.36 -13.44 -4.95
C PHE A 226 -7.55 -14.04 -3.55
N ILE A 227 -8.56 -13.60 -2.79
CA ILE A 227 -8.82 -14.14 -1.44
C ILE A 227 -9.15 -15.63 -1.50
N PRO A 228 -10.26 -16.07 -2.14
CA PRO A 228 -10.56 -17.51 -2.21
C PRO A 228 -9.46 -18.29 -2.93
N LEU A 229 -8.83 -17.73 -3.97
CA LEU A 229 -7.73 -18.39 -4.71
C LEU A 229 -6.51 -18.67 -3.83
N MET A 230 -6.15 -17.76 -2.92
CA MET A 230 -5.06 -18.00 -1.95
C MET A 230 -5.45 -19.00 -0.87
N LEU A 231 -6.70 -18.99 -0.40
CA LEU A 231 -7.17 -19.89 0.66
C LEU A 231 -7.26 -21.37 0.23
N ILE A 232 -7.48 -21.63 -1.05
CA ILE A 232 -7.48 -22.99 -1.60
C ILE A 232 -6.08 -23.54 -1.88
N CYS A 233 -5.04 -22.71 -1.85
CA CYS A 233 -3.64 -23.13 -1.88
C CYS A 233 -3.24 -23.86 -0.58
N ASN A 234 -2.00 -24.35 -0.51
CA ASN A 234 -1.41 -25.00 0.67
C ASN A 234 -1.10 -24.03 1.83
N PHE A 235 -2.11 -23.24 2.21
CA PHE A 235 -2.13 -22.31 3.32
C PHE A 235 -2.50 -23.03 4.61
N ARG A 236 -1.70 -22.85 5.68
CA ARG A 236 -1.92 -23.39 7.04
C ARG A 236 -2.38 -24.85 7.09
N SER A 237 -1.68 -25.72 6.37
CA SER A 237 -2.01 -27.16 6.27
C SER A 237 -2.13 -27.89 7.62
N ALA A 238 -1.44 -27.43 8.67
CA ALA A 238 -1.50 -28.02 10.00
C ALA A 238 -2.73 -27.63 10.84
N HIS A 239 -3.33 -26.47 10.57
CA HIS A 239 -4.43 -25.92 11.40
C HIS A 239 -5.77 -25.83 10.67
N ARG A 240 -5.76 -25.88 9.34
CA ARG A 240 -6.95 -25.69 8.52
C ARG A 240 -7.98 -26.81 8.70
N THR A 241 -9.24 -26.43 8.63
CA THR A 241 -10.42 -27.33 8.61
C THR A 241 -11.04 -27.44 7.22
N TRP A 242 -10.52 -26.70 6.25
CA TRP A 242 -10.93 -26.76 4.84
C TRP A 242 -10.01 -27.66 4.02
N LYS A 243 -10.50 -28.28 2.94
CA LYS A 243 -9.68 -29.09 2.04
C LYS A 243 -8.72 -28.20 1.23
N ILE A 244 -7.48 -28.66 1.01
CA ILE A 244 -6.55 -28.05 0.05
C ILE A 244 -6.95 -28.49 -1.36
N LEU A 245 -7.11 -27.55 -2.29
CA LEU A 245 -7.44 -27.88 -3.69
C LEU A 245 -6.22 -27.68 -4.60
N ILE A 246 -5.36 -26.70 -4.28
CA ILE A 246 -4.17 -26.38 -5.07
C ILE A 246 -2.93 -26.74 -4.24
N TYR A 247 -2.30 -27.85 -4.60
CA TYR A 247 -1.03 -28.30 -4.00
C TYR A 247 0.19 -27.77 -4.77
N ASN A 248 0.01 -27.33 -6.02
CA ASN A 248 1.09 -26.89 -6.88
C ASN A 248 1.63 -25.51 -6.45
N THR A 249 2.87 -25.50 -5.94
CA THR A 249 3.56 -24.28 -5.48
C THR A 249 3.75 -23.23 -6.57
N TRP A 250 3.92 -23.62 -7.83
CA TRP A 250 4.05 -22.68 -8.95
C TRP A 250 2.76 -21.89 -9.19
N VAL A 251 1.60 -22.50 -8.95
CA VAL A 251 0.30 -21.81 -9.05
C VAL A 251 0.19 -20.75 -7.96
N TYR A 252 0.59 -21.06 -6.73
CA TYR A 252 0.66 -20.07 -5.65
C TYR A 252 1.60 -18.91 -6.00
N ILE A 253 2.81 -19.20 -6.50
CA ILE A 253 3.77 -18.16 -6.89
C ILE A 253 3.19 -17.28 -8.00
N ALA A 254 2.56 -17.86 -9.03
CA ALA A 254 1.91 -17.10 -10.09
C ALA A 254 0.77 -16.21 -9.55
N LEU A 255 -0.04 -16.71 -8.62
CA LEU A 255 -1.08 -15.93 -7.94
C LEU A 255 -0.48 -14.78 -7.13
N ALA A 256 0.60 -15.01 -6.40
CA ALA A 256 1.26 -13.97 -5.59
C ALA A 256 1.83 -12.87 -6.49
N ILE A 257 2.56 -13.24 -7.55
CA ILE A 257 3.13 -12.30 -8.53
C ILE A 257 2.04 -11.48 -9.23
N SER A 258 0.99 -12.15 -9.72
CA SER A 258 -0.11 -11.48 -10.41
C SER A 258 -0.87 -10.52 -9.50
N MET A 259 -1.15 -10.92 -8.26
CA MET A 259 -1.75 -10.06 -7.25
C MET A 259 -0.88 -8.83 -6.98
N SER A 260 0.43 -9.01 -6.76
CA SER A 260 1.34 -7.90 -6.48
C SER A 260 1.46 -6.91 -7.64
N LEU A 261 1.54 -7.41 -8.88
CA LEU A 261 1.49 -6.56 -10.08
C LEU A 261 0.18 -5.76 -10.14
N CYS A 262 -0.97 -6.42 -9.96
CA CYS A 262 -2.28 -5.77 -9.96
C CYS A 262 -2.41 -4.72 -8.85
N SER A 263 -2.05 -5.07 -7.61
CA SER A 263 -2.09 -4.15 -6.47
C SER A 263 -1.20 -2.94 -6.72
N GLY A 264 0.05 -3.12 -7.18
CA GLY A 264 0.97 -2.03 -7.46
C GLY A 264 0.52 -1.11 -8.60
N TYR A 265 -0.02 -1.69 -9.68
CA TYR A 265 -0.49 -0.95 -10.85
C TYR A 265 -1.78 -0.17 -10.58
N PHE A 266 -2.81 -0.83 -10.03
CA PHE A 266 -4.10 -0.19 -9.81
C PHE A 266 -4.07 0.81 -8.66
N SER A 267 -3.26 0.59 -7.61
CA SER A 267 -3.10 1.58 -6.54
C SER A 267 -2.40 2.84 -7.04
N ALA A 268 -1.37 2.69 -7.89
CA ALA A 268 -0.71 3.80 -8.57
C ALA A 268 -1.70 4.63 -9.38
N LEU A 269 -2.49 3.99 -10.26
CA LEU A 269 -3.50 4.70 -11.05
C LEU A 269 -4.54 5.40 -10.17
N ALA A 270 -5.06 4.72 -9.13
CA ALA A 270 -6.08 5.31 -8.26
C ALA A 270 -5.57 6.55 -7.50
N LEU A 271 -4.34 6.49 -6.98
CA LEU A 271 -3.67 7.62 -6.30
C LEU A 271 -3.37 8.76 -7.27
N MET A 272 -2.96 8.46 -8.50
CA MET A 272 -2.75 9.46 -9.56
C MET A 272 -4.06 10.14 -9.99
N TYR A 273 -5.15 9.39 -10.03
CA TYR A 273 -6.45 9.89 -10.47
C TYR A 273 -7.16 10.70 -9.39
N ALA A 274 -7.04 10.35 -8.11
CA ALA A 274 -7.83 10.97 -7.05
C ALA A 274 -7.69 12.52 -6.98
N PRO A 275 -6.48 13.12 -6.97
CA PRO A 275 -6.34 14.58 -6.96
C PRO A 275 -6.76 15.27 -8.26
N LYS A 276 -6.83 14.53 -9.36
CA LYS A 276 -7.19 15.04 -10.69
C LYS A 276 -8.70 15.09 -10.95
N GLN A 277 -9.49 14.31 -10.20
CA GLN A 277 -10.95 14.37 -10.28
C GLN A 277 -11.53 15.62 -9.60
N VAL A 278 -10.68 16.38 -8.92
CA VAL A 278 -11.07 17.65 -8.30
C VAL A 278 -10.35 18.81 -8.97
N GLU A 279 -10.88 19.99 -8.72
CA GLU A 279 -10.24 21.21 -9.14
C GLU A 279 -8.87 21.39 -8.47
N ALA A 280 -7.93 22.04 -9.16
CA ALA A 280 -6.55 22.24 -8.68
C ALA A 280 -6.47 22.86 -7.28
N SER A 281 -7.41 23.75 -6.91
CA SER A 281 -7.48 24.35 -5.56
C SER A 281 -7.79 23.34 -4.44
N LYS A 282 -8.45 22.23 -4.78
CA LYS A 282 -8.83 21.15 -3.85
C LYS A 282 -7.93 19.92 -3.98
N SER A 283 -6.99 19.92 -4.92
CA SER A 283 -6.11 18.78 -5.20
C SER A 283 -5.32 18.34 -3.97
N THR A 284 -4.77 19.27 -3.19
CA THR A 284 -4.08 19.00 -1.92
C THR A 284 -4.96 18.21 -0.95
N ILE A 285 -6.19 18.68 -0.71
CA ILE A 285 -7.13 18.01 0.20
C ILE A 285 -7.52 16.64 -0.37
N ALA A 286 -7.73 16.52 -1.68
CA ALA A 286 -8.01 15.25 -2.33
C ALA A 286 -6.87 14.24 -2.19
N GLY A 287 -5.62 14.68 -2.29
CA GLY A 287 -4.44 13.85 -2.03
C GLY A 287 -4.39 13.37 -0.58
N MET A 288 -4.69 14.23 0.38
CA MET A 288 -4.78 13.86 1.80
C MET A 288 -5.92 12.87 2.06
N ILE A 289 -7.09 13.07 1.47
CA ILE A 289 -8.22 12.14 1.57
C ILE A 289 -7.84 10.78 0.96
N ALA A 290 -7.16 10.76 -0.18
CA ALA A 290 -6.67 9.54 -0.81
C ALA A 290 -5.68 8.78 0.11
N ALA A 291 -4.74 9.48 0.75
CA ALA A 291 -3.82 8.90 1.72
C ALA A 291 -4.55 8.37 2.98
N PHE A 292 -5.59 9.06 3.44
CA PHE A 292 -6.44 8.57 4.53
C PHE A 292 -7.12 7.26 4.15
N PHE A 293 -7.73 7.16 2.96
CA PHE A 293 -8.40 5.92 2.52
C PHE A 293 -7.42 4.77 2.28
N LEU A 294 -6.17 5.05 1.91
CA LEU A 294 -5.09 4.08 1.89
C LEU A 294 -4.87 3.49 3.29
N MET A 295 -4.63 4.35 4.30
CA MET A 295 -4.41 3.90 5.69
C MET A 295 -5.63 3.20 6.29
N PHE A 296 -6.83 3.70 5.99
CA PHE A 296 -8.07 3.05 6.39
C PHE A 296 -8.20 1.65 5.78
N GLY A 297 -7.80 1.48 4.51
CA GLY A 297 -7.74 0.18 3.86
C GLY A 297 -6.76 -0.78 4.53
N VAL A 298 -5.59 -0.29 4.97
CA VAL A 298 -4.60 -1.09 5.72
C VAL A 298 -5.19 -1.61 7.04
N ILE A 299 -5.90 -0.76 7.80
CA ILE A 299 -6.56 -1.16 9.06
C ILE A 299 -7.63 -2.23 8.78
N CYS A 300 -8.55 -1.96 7.85
CA CYS A 300 -9.61 -2.90 7.50
C CYS A 300 -9.07 -4.23 6.96
N GLY A 301 -8.03 -4.21 6.12
CA GLY A 301 -7.37 -5.40 5.62
C GLY A 301 -6.73 -6.23 6.73
N THR A 302 -6.05 -5.58 7.69
CA THR A 302 -5.44 -6.25 8.85
C THR A 302 -6.50 -6.93 9.73
N LEU A 303 -7.65 -6.27 9.95
CA LEU A 303 -8.78 -6.87 10.68
C LEU A 303 -9.38 -8.05 9.91
N LEU A 304 -9.52 -7.92 8.59
CA LEU A 304 -10.03 -9.00 7.73
C LEU A 304 -9.11 -10.23 7.76
N THR A 305 -7.79 -10.05 7.87
CA THR A 305 -6.84 -11.17 8.04
C THR A 305 -7.21 -12.05 9.23
N PHE A 306 -7.57 -11.47 10.39
CA PHE A 306 -7.99 -12.26 11.55
C PHE A 306 -9.27 -13.07 11.28
N VAL A 307 -10.22 -12.48 10.57
CA VAL A 307 -11.46 -13.16 10.15
C VAL A 307 -11.15 -14.31 9.21
N ILE A 308 -10.26 -14.10 8.24
CA ILE A 308 -9.81 -15.14 7.29
C ILE A 308 -9.13 -16.30 8.03
N LEU A 309 -8.22 -16.00 8.96
CA LEU A 309 -7.52 -17.00 9.76
C LEU A 309 -8.51 -17.82 10.60
N TRP A 310 -9.43 -17.15 11.30
CA TRP A 310 -10.48 -17.81 12.08
C TRP A 310 -11.38 -18.69 11.20
N PHE A 311 -11.79 -18.20 10.02
CA PHE A 311 -12.63 -18.93 9.09
C PHE A 311 -11.97 -20.22 8.59
N ILE A 312 -10.68 -20.17 8.24
CA ILE A 312 -9.93 -21.33 7.78
C ILE A 312 -9.67 -22.36 8.89
N ASP A 313 -9.46 -21.89 10.12
CA ASP A 313 -9.15 -22.77 11.25
C ASP A 313 -10.39 -23.36 11.92
N SER A 314 -11.56 -22.71 11.85
CA SER A 314 -12.70 -23.06 12.74
C SER A 314 -14.00 -23.44 12.03
N VAL A 315 -14.20 -23.03 10.76
CA VAL A 315 -15.52 -23.12 10.11
C VAL A 315 -15.61 -24.26 9.09
N GLY A 316 -14.49 -24.92 8.78
CA GLY A 316 -14.45 -25.99 7.79
C GLY A 316 -14.97 -27.34 8.31
N PRO A 317 -15.32 -28.26 7.39
CA PRO A 317 -15.92 -29.55 7.74
C PRO A 317 -14.89 -30.61 8.19
N LEU A 318 -13.59 -30.37 8.02
CA LEU A 318 -12.53 -31.31 8.37
C LEU A 318 -11.99 -31.01 9.77
N GLN A 319 -11.54 -32.03 10.49
CA GLN A 319 -10.75 -31.81 11.69
C GLN A 319 -9.32 -31.39 11.31
N PRO A 320 -8.66 -30.51 12.08
CA PRO A 320 -7.26 -30.17 11.84
C PRO A 320 -6.44 -31.46 11.79
N THR A 321 -5.63 -31.60 10.75
CA THR A 321 -4.72 -32.74 10.61
C THR A 321 -3.80 -32.77 11.83
N LYS A 322 -4.01 -33.74 12.74
CA LYS A 322 -3.05 -34.04 13.80
C LYS A 322 -1.79 -34.58 13.11
N LEU A 323 -0.85 -33.69 12.82
CA LEU A 323 0.53 -34.06 12.52
C LEU A 323 1.25 -34.40 13.83
#